data_AF-A0A957DMX5-F1
#
_entry.id   AF-A0A957DMX5-F1
#
_cell.length_a   1.000
_cell.length_b   1.000
_cell.length_c   1.000
_cell.angle_alpha   90.00
_cell.angle_beta   90.00
_cell.angle_gamma   90.00
#
_symmetry.space_group_name_H-M   'P 1'
#
loop_
_entity.id
_entity.type
_entity.pdbx_description
1 polymer ?
#
loop_
_entity_poly.entity_id
_entity_poly.type
_entity_poly.pdbx_seq_one_letter_code
_entity_poly.pdbx_strand_id
1 'polypeptide(L)'
;MDDVKSNLNRPSAAGHRLPLLLAALVLALLIAAASLPSFAQSSSVSQPAASPDEEIQLLSADDNGVTIHIRVPSLQRAPYPEDDGYEQLSIAGYANLERAGYPSLPQRNIFIALPPGAEPRLTLRQSSPYTVTDVFVLPAARSQLLAYDYGDPRAIPTFTRARTPDRAVYAADALFPASPVSLGQETWLRQQRVVVLQVRPVQANAARRSLVVHTEMDVRIDFVFPRGRAPRQLARPESPAFERVLRDTVLNYDQGRDWRQTQPLMTAAQTAAQTAAQTAA
;
A
#
# COMPACT_ATOMS: atom_id res chain seq x y z
N MET A 1 37.85 -6.39 111.82
CA MET A 1 37.69 -7.72 112.42
C MET A 1 36.20 -7.98 112.44
N ASP A 2 35.83 -9.18 112.02
CA ASP A 2 34.51 -9.79 112.06
C ASP A 2 33.54 -9.34 110.95
N ASP A 3 33.40 -10.12 109.87
CA ASP A 3 32.62 -11.38 109.79
C ASP A 3 31.13 -11.06 109.61
N VAL A 4 30.32 -11.70 108.76
CA VAL A 4 30.43 -12.97 108.03
C VAL A 4 29.21 -13.06 107.10
N LYS A 5 29.44 -13.60 105.90
CA LYS A 5 28.60 -14.48 105.05
C LYS A 5 27.14 -14.13 104.68
N SER A 6 26.87 -14.60 103.46
CA SER A 6 25.69 -15.34 102.95
C SER A 6 24.66 -14.50 102.17
N ASN A 7 24.64 -14.61 100.85
CA ASN A 7 24.10 -15.65 99.96
C ASN A 7 22.56 -15.66 99.80
N LEU A 8 22.17 -15.57 98.53
CA LEU A 8 20.94 -16.05 97.89
C LEU A 8 19.61 -15.29 98.10
N ASN A 9 19.22 -14.61 97.01
CA ASN A 9 18.06 -14.95 96.17
C ASN A 9 16.77 -14.09 96.30
N ARG A 10 16.62 -13.17 95.31
CA ARG A 10 15.40 -12.58 94.68
C ARG A 10 14.45 -11.76 95.58
N PRO A 11 13.91 -10.61 95.12
CA PRO A 11 13.23 -10.45 93.82
C PRO A 11 13.44 -9.10 93.10
N SER A 12 13.22 -9.04 91.79
CA SER A 12 12.71 -7.81 91.19
C SER A 12 11.91 -8.11 89.92
N ALA A 13 10.72 -7.55 89.89
CA ALA A 13 9.80 -7.53 88.79
C ALA A 13 10.37 -6.75 87.59
N ALA A 14 10.18 -7.30 86.40
CA ALA A 14 10.05 -6.56 85.14
C ALA A 14 9.17 -7.47 84.27
N GLY A 15 7.95 -7.10 83.90
CA GLY A 15 7.60 -5.82 83.31
C GLY A 15 7.38 -6.05 81.81
N HIS A 16 6.27 -6.71 81.48
CA HIS A 16 5.51 -6.65 80.23
C HIS A 16 6.11 -5.80 79.09
N ARG A 17 6.96 -6.36 78.21
CA ARG A 17 7.23 -5.78 76.86
C ARG A 17 7.60 -6.84 75.81
N LEU A 18 6.93 -8.00 75.79
CA LEU A 18 7.21 -9.07 74.81
C LEU A 18 6.14 -9.36 73.71
N PRO A 19 5.20 -8.47 73.36
CA PRO A 19 4.46 -8.66 72.10
C PRO A 19 4.72 -7.57 71.04
N LEU A 20 5.60 -6.60 71.29
CA LEU A 20 5.78 -5.44 70.39
C LEU A 20 6.99 -5.52 69.44
N LEU A 21 7.99 -6.37 69.71
CA LEU A 21 9.16 -6.49 68.83
C LEU A 21 8.99 -7.53 67.71
N LEU A 22 8.09 -8.52 67.87
CA LEU A 22 7.75 -9.47 66.78
C LEU A 22 6.77 -8.88 65.75
N ALA A 23 5.96 -7.89 66.13
CA ALA A 23 5.07 -7.19 65.20
C ALA A 23 5.82 -6.21 64.27
N ALA A 24 6.95 -5.65 64.71
CA ALA A 24 7.73 -4.69 63.92
C ALA A 24 8.58 -5.36 62.83
N LEU A 25 9.02 -6.62 63.02
CA LEU A 25 9.85 -7.32 62.03
C LEU A 25 9.02 -7.90 60.86
N VAL A 26 7.77 -8.29 61.10
CA VAL A 26 6.86 -8.75 60.03
C VAL A 26 6.33 -7.56 59.20
N LEU A 27 6.18 -6.38 59.81
CA LEU A 27 5.75 -5.18 59.08
C LEU A 27 6.88 -4.60 58.20
N ALA A 28 8.15 -4.73 58.60
CA ALA A 28 9.28 -4.29 57.77
C ALA A 28 9.54 -5.19 56.55
N LEU A 29 9.18 -6.48 56.61
CA LEU A 29 9.32 -7.40 55.46
C LEU A 29 8.14 -7.33 54.49
N LEU A 30 6.99 -6.77 54.91
CA LEU A 30 5.81 -6.55 54.07
C LEU A 30 5.84 -5.21 53.29
N ILE A 31 6.73 -4.28 53.65
CA ILE A 31 6.86 -2.97 52.96
C ILE A 31 7.96 -2.98 51.88
N ALA A 32 8.85 -3.99 51.87
CA ALA A 32 9.91 -4.11 50.85
C ALA A 32 9.43 -4.72 49.50
N ALA A 33 8.16 -5.14 49.38
CA ALA A 33 7.62 -5.72 48.15
C ALA A 33 6.82 -4.74 47.27
N ALA A 34 6.74 -3.46 47.63
CA ALA A 34 5.82 -2.50 47.00
C ALA A 34 6.49 -1.46 46.09
N SER A 35 7.71 -1.72 45.58
CA SER A 35 8.39 -0.79 44.66
C SER A 35 8.88 -1.49 43.39
N LEU A 36 8.00 -2.22 42.71
CA LEU A 36 8.25 -2.57 41.31
C LEU A 36 7.81 -1.37 40.47
N PRO A 37 8.71 -0.75 39.67
CA PRO A 37 8.30 0.28 38.74
C PRO A 37 7.28 -0.35 37.78
N SER A 38 6.04 0.17 37.80
CA SER A 38 5.06 -0.15 36.79
C SER A 38 5.60 0.34 35.45
N PHE A 39 6.22 -0.56 34.70
CA PHE A 39 6.34 -0.40 33.26
C PHE A 39 4.92 -0.37 32.72
N ALA A 40 4.36 0.83 32.56
CA ALA A 40 3.23 1.04 31.70
C ALA A 40 3.67 0.61 30.30
N GLN A 41 3.32 -0.63 29.93
CA GLN A 41 3.37 -1.03 28.54
C GLN A 41 2.40 -0.10 27.83
N SER A 42 2.96 0.91 27.16
CA SER A 42 2.27 1.63 26.11
C SER A 42 1.93 0.58 25.06
N SER A 43 0.79 -0.08 25.21
CA SER A 43 0.16 -0.79 24.11
C SER A 43 -0.12 0.28 23.08
N SER A 44 0.79 0.42 22.11
CA SER A 44 0.43 0.99 20.84
C SER A 44 -0.75 0.16 20.38
N VAL A 45 -1.94 0.73 20.52
CA VAL A 45 -3.11 0.25 19.81
C VAL A 45 -2.70 0.43 18.36
N SER A 46 -2.17 -0.65 17.76
CA SER A 46 -2.03 -0.77 16.33
C SER A 46 -3.42 -0.54 15.79
N GLN A 47 -3.66 0.69 15.35
CA GLN A 47 -4.86 1.05 14.62
C GLN A 47 -4.96 -0.01 13.51
N PRO A 48 -6.04 -0.81 13.45
CA PRO A 48 -6.16 -1.80 12.40
C PRO A 48 -5.99 -1.03 11.10
N ALA A 49 -5.01 -1.45 10.29
CA ALA A 49 -4.92 -1.00 8.92
C ALA A 49 -6.32 -1.17 8.34
N ALA A 50 -6.88 -0.09 7.79
CA ALA A 50 -8.16 -0.16 7.10
C ALA A 50 -8.12 -1.39 6.20
N SER A 51 -9.16 -2.22 6.25
CA SER A 51 -9.20 -3.41 5.41
C SER A 51 -9.08 -2.96 3.94
N PRO A 52 -8.43 -3.73 3.06
CA PRO A 52 -8.29 -3.36 1.64
C PRO A 52 -9.62 -3.03 0.95
N ASP A 53 -10.73 -3.59 1.46
CA ASP A 53 -12.12 -3.36 1.01
C ASP A 53 -12.68 -1.97 1.39
N GLU A 54 -12.11 -1.28 2.37
CA GLU A 54 -12.54 0.08 2.73
C GLU A 54 -11.86 1.17 1.90
N GLU A 55 -10.74 0.87 1.24
CA GLU A 55 -10.00 1.86 0.44
C GLU A 55 -10.60 2.05 -0.95
N ILE A 56 -11.02 0.98 -1.61
CA ILE A 56 -11.63 1.03 -2.94
C ILE A 56 -13.05 0.48 -2.85
N GLN A 57 -14.03 1.37 -2.92
CA GLN A 57 -15.43 1.01 -2.77
C GLN A 57 -16.16 1.15 -4.10
N LEU A 58 -16.72 0.04 -4.59
CA LEU A 58 -17.61 0.05 -5.75
C LEU A 58 -19.01 0.51 -5.30
N LEU A 59 -19.37 1.76 -5.61
CA LEU A 59 -20.66 2.33 -5.23
C LEU A 59 -21.79 1.84 -6.13
N SER A 60 -21.52 1.67 -7.42
CA SER A 60 -22.48 1.14 -8.39
C SER A 60 -21.76 0.48 -9.57
N ALA A 61 -22.33 -0.61 -10.10
CA ALA A 61 -21.90 -1.22 -11.33
C ALA A 61 -23.09 -1.80 -12.09
N ASP A 62 -23.25 -1.37 -13.34
CA ASP A 62 -24.32 -1.83 -14.22
C ASP A 62 -23.83 -1.86 -15.68
N ASP A 63 -24.78 -2.09 -16.60
CA ASP A 63 -24.54 -2.16 -18.04
C ASP A 63 -24.18 -0.81 -18.70
N ASN A 64 -24.24 0.29 -17.97
CA ASN A 64 -23.91 1.64 -18.41
C ASN A 64 -22.62 2.18 -17.80
N GLY A 65 -22.11 1.60 -16.72
CA GLY A 65 -20.82 2.00 -16.15
C GLY A 65 -20.61 1.58 -14.71
N VAL A 66 -19.48 2.05 -14.15
CA VAL A 66 -19.10 1.85 -12.76
C VAL A 66 -18.83 3.17 -12.06
N THR A 67 -19.22 3.27 -10.80
CA THR A 67 -18.91 4.40 -9.91
C THR A 67 -18.11 3.89 -8.73
N ILE A 68 -16.96 4.50 -8.49
CA ILE A 68 -15.96 4.02 -7.54
C ILE A 68 -15.60 5.19 -6.61
N HIS A 69 -15.68 4.96 -5.31
CA HIS A 69 -15.12 5.84 -4.29
C HIS A 69 -13.77 5.29 -3.85
N ILE A 70 -12.77 6.17 -3.81
CA ILE A 70 -11.39 5.82 -3.52
C ILE A 70 -10.95 6.64 -2.31
N ARG A 71 -10.55 5.96 -1.24
CA ARG A 71 -9.81 6.54 -0.12
C ARG A 71 -8.35 6.14 -0.20
N VAL A 72 -7.48 7.14 -0.06
CA VAL A 72 -6.04 6.99 -0.20
C VAL A 72 -5.42 7.06 1.19
N PRO A 73 -4.67 6.01 1.61
CA PRO A 73 -3.95 6.06 2.87
C PRO A 73 -2.93 7.21 2.92
N SER A 74 -2.52 7.60 4.12
CA SER A 74 -1.57 8.69 4.32
C SER A 74 -0.28 8.48 3.55
N LEU A 75 0.16 9.54 2.85
CA LEU A 75 1.46 9.60 2.20
C LEU A 75 2.58 9.53 3.23
N GLN A 76 3.45 8.54 3.07
CA GLN A 76 4.69 8.42 3.81
C GLN A 76 5.85 8.98 2.97
N ARG A 77 6.77 9.66 3.65
CA ARG A 77 7.97 10.25 3.07
C ARG A 77 9.17 9.82 3.89
N ALA A 78 10.20 9.35 3.23
CA ALA A 78 11.46 8.97 3.86
C ALA A 78 12.63 9.55 3.05
N PRO A 79 13.69 10.07 3.70
CA PRO A 79 14.93 10.41 3.01
C PRO A 79 15.47 9.20 2.24
N TYR A 80 15.99 9.42 1.04
CA TYR A 80 16.62 8.37 0.27
C TYR A 80 18.07 8.16 0.74
N PRO A 81 18.47 6.94 1.16
CA PRO A 81 19.77 6.74 1.82
C PRO A 81 21.01 7.03 0.97
N GLU A 82 20.90 6.94 -0.36
CA GLU A 82 22.05 7.11 -1.28
C GLU A 82 22.18 8.56 -1.78
N ASP A 83 21.19 9.42 -1.53
CA ASP A 83 21.17 10.84 -1.93
C ASP A 83 20.27 11.60 -0.94
N ASP A 84 20.90 12.37 -0.05
CA ASP A 84 20.27 13.09 1.04
C ASP A 84 19.33 14.21 0.57
N GLY A 85 19.40 14.58 -0.70
CA GLY A 85 18.52 15.54 -1.32
C GLY A 85 17.14 14.98 -1.65
N TYR A 86 16.98 13.68 -1.92
CA TYR A 86 15.71 13.11 -2.40
C TYR A 86 14.87 12.43 -1.31
N GLU A 87 13.55 12.47 -1.52
CA GLU A 87 12.57 11.76 -0.71
C GLU A 87 11.94 10.61 -1.51
N GLN A 88 11.87 9.44 -0.90
CA GLN A 88 11.07 8.33 -1.36
C GLN A 88 9.64 8.47 -0.82
N LEU A 89 8.69 8.43 -1.74
CA LEU A 89 7.25 8.52 -1.47
C LEU A 89 6.62 7.13 -1.50
N SER A 90 5.83 6.81 -0.48
CA SER A 90 5.07 5.54 -0.41
C SER A 90 3.68 5.74 0.19
N ILE A 91 2.74 4.92 -0.28
CA ILE A 91 1.38 4.79 0.26
C ILE A 91 1.13 3.29 0.41
N ALA A 92 0.54 2.87 1.52
CA ALA A 92 0.24 1.46 1.75
C ALA A 92 -0.69 0.91 0.66
N GLY A 93 -0.35 -0.24 0.07
CA GLY A 93 -1.12 -0.83 -1.03
C GLY A 93 -0.87 -0.21 -2.43
N TYR A 94 0.06 0.74 -2.54
CA TYR A 94 0.45 1.38 -3.80
C TYR A 94 1.90 0.99 -4.15
N ALA A 95 2.21 0.99 -5.44
CA ALA A 95 3.54 0.70 -5.96
C ALA A 95 4.07 1.86 -6.80
N ASN A 96 5.39 2.00 -6.92
CA ASN A 96 6.00 3.04 -7.75
C ASN A 96 6.41 2.37 -9.08
N LEU A 97 5.52 2.47 -10.08
CA LEU A 97 5.63 1.77 -11.38
C LEU A 97 5.97 2.72 -12.54
N GLU A 98 6.54 3.89 -12.24
CA GLU A 98 6.81 4.92 -13.24
C GLU A 98 8.00 4.58 -14.14
N ARG A 99 8.01 5.20 -15.31
CA ARG A 99 9.12 5.09 -16.28
C ARG A 99 10.42 5.59 -15.65
N ALA A 100 11.53 4.89 -15.90
CA ALA A 100 12.84 5.32 -15.41
C ALA A 100 13.11 6.81 -15.72
N GLY A 101 13.62 7.53 -14.72
CA GLY A 101 13.90 8.96 -14.76
C GLY A 101 12.71 9.88 -14.50
N TYR A 102 11.47 9.38 -14.52
CA TYR A 102 10.30 10.17 -14.12
C TYR A 102 10.17 10.21 -12.60
N PRO A 103 9.43 11.18 -12.02
CA PRO A 103 9.11 11.18 -10.59
C PRO A 103 8.54 9.84 -10.13
N SER A 104 9.17 9.22 -9.14
CA SER A 104 8.77 7.91 -8.60
C SER A 104 7.57 8.07 -7.66
N LEU A 105 6.37 8.15 -8.22
CA LEU A 105 5.14 8.40 -7.47
C LEU A 105 4.37 7.10 -7.16
N PRO A 106 3.73 6.97 -5.98
CA PRO A 106 2.87 5.82 -5.68
C PRO A 106 1.66 5.78 -6.62
N GLN A 107 1.35 4.59 -7.15
CA GLN A 107 0.18 4.33 -7.97
C GLN A 107 -0.43 2.96 -7.69
N ARG A 108 -1.73 2.82 -7.94
CA ARG A 108 -2.49 1.58 -7.80
C ARG A 108 -3.32 1.34 -9.05
N ASN A 109 -3.30 0.11 -9.53
CA ASN A 109 -4.05 -0.31 -10.71
C ASN A 109 -5.27 -1.11 -10.26
N ILE A 110 -6.43 -0.79 -10.82
CA ILE A 110 -7.71 -1.44 -10.53
C ILE A 110 -8.27 -1.97 -11.85
N PHE A 111 -8.60 -3.25 -11.93
CA PHE A 111 -9.18 -3.84 -13.12
C PHE A 111 -10.70 -3.70 -13.12
N ILE A 112 -11.24 -3.15 -14.20
CA ILE A 112 -12.67 -2.97 -14.42
C ILE A 112 -13.07 -3.82 -15.63
N ALA A 113 -13.97 -4.78 -15.43
CA ALA A 113 -14.58 -5.52 -16.52
C ALA A 113 -15.41 -4.58 -17.41
N LEU A 114 -15.30 -4.81 -18.73
CA LEU A 114 -16.03 -4.06 -19.73
C LEU A 114 -17.07 -4.96 -20.42
N PRO A 115 -18.29 -4.44 -20.66
CA PRO A 115 -19.24 -5.12 -21.52
C PRO A 115 -18.70 -5.29 -22.96
N PRO A 116 -19.19 -6.30 -23.71
CA PRO A 116 -18.86 -6.47 -25.11
C PRO A 116 -19.17 -5.23 -25.95
N GLY A 117 -18.16 -4.72 -26.67
CA GLY A 117 -18.31 -3.55 -27.54
C GLY A 117 -18.39 -2.20 -26.83
N ALA A 118 -18.23 -2.15 -25.50
CA ALA A 118 -18.18 -0.91 -24.75
C ALA A 118 -16.82 -0.21 -24.91
N GLU A 119 -16.82 1.10 -25.10
CA GLU A 119 -15.67 1.99 -24.94
C GLU A 119 -15.78 2.74 -23.61
N PRO A 120 -14.81 2.60 -22.68
CA PRO A 120 -14.85 3.26 -21.39
C PRO A 120 -14.57 4.76 -21.51
N ARG A 121 -15.34 5.59 -20.81
CA ARG A 121 -15.11 7.04 -20.68
C ARG A 121 -14.97 7.38 -19.20
N LEU A 122 -13.79 7.85 -18.82
CA LEU A 122 -13.44 8.18 -17.43
C LEU A 122 -13.78 9.63 -17.11
N THR A 123 -14.42 9.84 -15.97
CA THR A 123 -14.67 11.16 -15.37
C THR A 123 -14.28 11.13 -13.88
N LEU A 124 -13.42 12.06 -13.46
CA LEU A 124 -13.19 12.36 -12.05
C LEU A 124 -14.28 13.35 -11.61
N ARG A 125 -15.20 12.91 -10.75
CA ARG A 125 -16.35 13.74 -10.32
C ARG A 125 -16.00 14.68 -9.17
N GLN A 126 -15.22 14.18 -8.22
CA GLN A 126 -14.80 14.90 -7.05
C GLN A 126 -13.42 14.40 -6.61
N SER A 127 -12.61 15.29 -6.03
CA SER A 127 -11.41 14.92 -5.30
C SER A 127 -11.13 15.88 -4.14
N SER A 128 -10.38 15.39 -3.16
CA SER A 128 -9.98 16.15 -1.96
C SER A 128 -8.45 16.33 -1.93
N PRO A 129 -7.89 17.38 -2.56
CA PRO A 129 -6.46 17.60 -2.63
C PRO A 129 -5.91 18.43 -1.46
N TYR A 130 -4.66 18.16 -1.08
CA TYR A 130 -3.81 19.09 -0.32
C TYR A 130 -2.42 19.22 -0.97
N THR A 131 -1.70 20.29 -0.64
CA THR A 131 -0.37 20.57 -1.19
C THR A 131 0.71 20.34 -0.16
N VAL A 132 1.83 19.75 -0.60
CA VAL A 132 3.08 19.64 0.18
C VAL A 132 4.17 20.35 -0.58
N THR A 133 4.95 21.21 0.07
CA THR A 133 6.09 21.92 -0.54
C THR A 133 7.40 21.34 -0.05
N ASP A 134 8.49 21.81 -0.65
CA ASP A 134 9.86 21.49 -0.29
C ASP A 134 10.19 19.99 -0.38
N VAL A 135 9.59 19.33 -1.38
CA VAL A 135 9.80 17.91 -1.67
C VAL A 135 10.66 17.72 -2.90
N PHE A 136 11.75 16.99 -2.73
CA PHE A 136 12.59 16.53 -3.83
C PHE A 136 12.21 15.10 -4.18
N VAL A 137 11.39 14.93 -5.21
CA VAL A 137 10.86 13.61 -5.56
C VAL A 137 11.94 12.74 -6.21
N LEU A 138 12.20 11.58 -5.62
CA LEU A 138 13.13 10.60 -6.16
C LEU A 138 12.75 10.17 -7.60
N PRO A 139 13.68 10.13 -8.57
CA PRO A 139 13.40 9.58 -9.89
C PRO A 139 13.27 8.05 -9.84
N ALA A 140 12.36 7.51 -10.66
CA ALA A 140 12.20 6.07 -10.83
C ALA A 140 13.48 5.45 -11.40
N ALA A 141 13.86 4.30 -10.86
CA ALA A 141 15.10 3.64 -11.23
C ALA A 141 14.97 2.89 -12.57
N ARG A 142 16.09 2.77 -13.28
CA ARG A 142 16.30 1.73 -14.29
C ARG A 142 17.06 0.57 -13.67
N SER A 143 16.67 -0.66 -13.99
CA SER A 143 17.53 -1.82 -13.77
C SER A 143 18.68 -1.77 -14.77
N GLN A 144 19.90 -1.87 -14.28
CA GLN A 144 21.12 -1.88 -15.09
C GLN A 144 21.93 -3.12 -14.76
N LEU A 145 22.38 -3.85 -15.78
CA LEU A 145 23.26 -5.00 -15.58
C LEU A 145 24.58 -4.51 -14.99
N LEU A 146 24.93 -5.02 -13.82
CA LEU A 146 26.16 -4.71 -13.12
C LEU A 146 27.27 -5.71 -13.51
N ALA A 147 26.93 -7.00 -13.51
CA ALA A 147 27.86 -8.07 -13.86
C ALA A 147 27.13 -9.31 -14.37
N TYR A 148 27.74 -10.00 -15.34
CA TYR A 148 27.33 -11.32 -15.80
C TYR A 148 28.56 -12.06 -16.32
N ASP A 149 28.80 -13.28 -15.83
CA ASP A 149 29.88 -14.12 -16.31
C ASP A 149 29.40 -14.94 -17.52
N TYR A 150 29.80 -14.53 -18.72
CA TYR A 150 29.44 -15.21 -19.97
C TYR A 150 30.10 -16.59 -20.12
N GLY A 151 31.11 -16.92 -19.30
CA GLY A 151 31.83 -18.19 -19.33
C GLY A 151 31.20 -19.30 -18.49
N ASP A 152 30.30 -18.97 -17.57
CA ASP A 152 29.58 -19.95 -16.74
C ASP A 152 28.11 -20.04 -17.18
N PRO A 153 27.65 -21.20 -17.73
CA PRO A 153 26.25 -21.38 -18.13
C PRO A 153 25.26 -21.37 -16.95
N ARG A 154 25.74 -21.32 -15.69
CA ARG A 154 24.93 -21.17 -14.48
C ARG A 154 25.00 -19.76 -13.88
N ALA A 155 25.75 -18.84 -14.48
CA ALA A 155 25.88 -17.48 -13.97
C ALA A 155 24.52 -16.81 -13.87
N ILE A 156 24.27 -16.13 -12.74
CA ILE A 156 23.08 -15.32 -12.54
C ILE A 156 23.48 -13.85 -12.74
N PRO A 157 22.81 -13.11 -13.64
CA PRO A 157 23.11 -11.70 -13.84
C PRO A 157 22.83 -10.90 -12.58
N THR A 158 23.81 -10.09 -12.18
CA THR A 158 23.67 -9.12 -11.09
C THR A 158 23.23 -7.79 -11.66
N PHE A 159 22.19 -7.20 -11.08
CA PHE A 159 21.66 -5.89 -11.49
C PHE A 159 21.83 -4.86 -10.38
N THR A 160 22.02 -3.60 -10.78
CA THR A 160 21.92 -2.42 -9.92
C THR A 160 20.76 -1.53 -10.35
N ARG A 161 20.33 -0.62 -9.48
CA ARG A 161 19.27 0.36 -9.76
C ARG A 161 19.89 1.74 -9.95
N ALA A 162 20.05 2.16 -11.20
CA ALA A 162 20.51 3.50 -11.50
C ALA A 162 19.33 4.48 -11.54
N ARG A 163 19.52 5.68 -10.99
CA ARG A 163 18.51 6.73 -10.91
C ARG A 163 19.06 7.99 -11.57
N THR A 164 18.43 8.42 -12.67
CA THR A 164 18.86 9.60 -13.41
C THR A 164 17.60 10.39 -13.77
N PRO A 165 17.38 11.59 -13.20
CA PRO A 165 16.20 12.40 -13.50
C PRO A 165 16.11 12.70 -15.00
N ASP A 166 14.93 12.55 -15.56
CA ASP A 166 14.64 13.07 -16.90
C ASP A 166 14.66 14.60 -16.81
N ARG A 167 15.63 15.23 -17.50
CA ARG A 167 15.84 16.67 -17.43
C ARG A 167 14.62 17.47 -17.86
N ALA A 168 13.89 17.01 -18.88
CA ALA A 168 12.73 17.73 -19.38
C ALA A 168 11.58 17.68 -18.36
N VAL A 169 11.34 16.50 -17.76
CA VAL A 169 10.28 16.34 -16.74
C VAL A 169 10.61 17.09 -15.46
N TYR A 170 11.86 17.02 -14.99
CA TYR A 170 12.26 17.65 -13.72
C TYR A 170 12.43 19.17 -13.82
N ALA A 171 12.70 19.71 -15.01
CA ALA A 171 12.75 21.14 -15.25
C ALA A 171 11.39 21.75 -15.63
N ALA A 172 10.40 20.93 -15.99
CA ALA A 172 9.09 21.41 -16.39
C ALA A 172 8.30 21.92 -15.19
N ASP A 173 7.76 23.12 -15.33
CA ASP A 173 6.86 23.71 -14.36
C ASP A 173 5.41 23.23 -14.57
N ALA A 174 5.21 21.91 -14.43
CA ALA A 174 3.94 21.24 -14.66
C ALA A 174 3.74 20.09 -13.66
N LEU A 175 2.48 19.73 -13.39
CA LEU A 175 2.15 18.55 -12.60
C LEU A 175 2.32 17.27 -13.42
N PHE A 176 3.05 16.31 -12.85
CA PHE A 176 3.16 14.95 -13.33
C PHE A 176 2.66 13.94 -12.29
N PRO A 177 1.81 12.96 -12.64
CA PRO A 177 1.05 12.92 -13.89
C PRO A 177 0.10 14.12 -13.99
N ALA A 178 -0.39 14.42 -15.20
CA ALA A 178 -1.31 15.54 -15.43
C ALA A 178 -2.69 15.35 -14.76
N SER A 179 -3.09 14.10 -14.53
CA SER A 179 -4.35 13.72 -13.87
C SER A 179 -4.09 12.67 -12.79
N PRO A 180 -4.79 12.71 -11.65
CA PRO A 180 -4.66 11.71 -10.58
C PRO A 180 -5.35 10.39 -10.91
N VAL A 181 -6.16 10.34 -11.97
CA VAL A 181 -6.74 9.11 -12.51
C VAL A 181 -6.63 9.06 -14.03
N SER A 182 -6.34 7.89 -14.57
CA SER A 182 -6.33 7.64 -16.02
C SER A 182 -6.76 6.22 -16.34
N LEU A 183 -7.21 5.99 -17.57
CA LEU A 183 -7.39 4.64 -18.09
C LEU A 183 -6.10 4.19 -18.78
N GLY A 184 -5.63 3.01 -18.40
CA GLY A 184 -4.59 2.29 -19.11
C GLY A 184 -5.14 1.59 -20.36
N GLN A 185 -4.31 0.72 -20.93
CA GLN A 185 -4.74 -0.08 -22.07
C GLN A 185 -5.80 -1.12 -21.68
N GLU A 186 -6.73 -1.34 -22.59
CA GLU A 186 -7.64 -2.48 -22.50
C GLU A 186 -6.86 -3.78 -22.71
N THR A 187 -7.22 -4.80 -21.96
CA THR A 187 -6.59 -6.11 -22.04
C THR A 187 -7.61 -7.21 -21.75
N TRP A 188 -7.16 -8.46 -21.87
CA TRP A 188 -7.95 -9.64 -21.55
C TRP A 188 -7.36 -10.32 -20.32
N LEU A 189 -8.17 -10.48 -19.29
CA LEU A 189 -7.89 -11.38 -18.19
C LEU A 189 -8.72 -12.63 -18.40
N ARG A 190 -8.09 -13.67 -18.97
CA ARG A 190 -8.78 -14.91 -19.39
C ARG A 190 -9.93 -14.56 -20.36
N GLN A 191 -11.16 -14.87 -19.99
CA GLN A 191 -12.38 -14.63 -20.77
C GLN A 191 -13.02 -13.26 -20.51
N GLN A 192 -12.39 -12.40 -19.69
CA GLN A 192 -12.91 -11.07 -19.36
C GLN A 192 -12.09 -9.98 -20.06
N ARG A 193 -12.76 -9.17 -20.87
CA ARG A 193 -12.21 -7.90 -21.35
C ARG A 193 -12.24 -6.91 -20.20
N VAL A 194 -11.09 -6.30 -19.91
CA VAL A 194 -10.92 -5.36 -18.80
C VAL A 194 -10.19 -4.11 -19.25
N VAL A 195 -10.42 -3.00 -18.56
CA VAL A 195 -9.57 -1.80 -18.60
C VAL A 195 -8.93 -1.58 -17.24
N VAL A 196 -7.72 -1.04 -17.23
CA VAL A 196 -7.02 -0.67 -15.99
C VAL A 196 -7.37 0.77 -15.64
N LEU A 197 -8.05 1.00 -14.52
CA LEU A 197 -8.08 2.31 -13.87
C LEU A 197 -6.77 2.49 -13.10
N GLN A 198 -5.96 3.45 -13.54
CA GLN A 198 -4.72 3.85 -12.88
C GLN A 198 -5.03 4.97 -11.91
N VAL A 199 -4.86 4.71 -10.61
CA VAL A 199 -5.02 5.66 -9.52
C VAL A 199 -3.65 6.17 -9.12
N ARG A 200 -3.40 7.46 -9.33
CA ARG A 200 -2.14 8.16 -9.09
C ARG A 200 -2.39 9.35 -8.16
N PRO A 201 -2.60 9.08 -6.87
CA PRO A 201 -3.11 10.09 -5.94
C PRO A 201 -2.10 11.19 -5.62
N VAL A 202 -0.84 11.02 -5.99
CA VAL A 202 0.20 12.04 -5.84
C VAL A 202 0.58 12.55 -7.22
N GLN A 203 0.50 13.86 -7.41
CA GLN A 203 1.04 14.58 -8.55
C GLN A 203 2.20 15.45 -8.07
N ALA A 204 3.30 15.47 -8.81
CA ALA A 204 4.49 16.26 -8.48
C ALA A 204 4.74 17.34 -9.52
N ASN A 205 5.06 18.54 -9.07
CA ASN A 205 5.77 19.54 -9.85
C ASN A 205 7.21 19.57 -9.33
N ALA A 206 8.10 18.90 -10.04
CA ALA A 206 9.49 18.73 -9.65
C ALA A 206 10.28 20.05 -9.68
N ALA A 207 10.00 20.93 -10.64
CA ALA A 207 10.65 22.24 -10.74
C ALA A 207 10.30 23.15 -9.53
N ARG A 208 9.05 23.08 -9.06
CA ARG A 208 8.57 23.81 -7.88
C ARG A 208 8.75 23.05 -6.56
N ARG A 209 9.31 21.83 -6.59
CA ARG A 209 9.47 20.97 -5.40
C ARG A 209 8.18 20.83 -4.59
N SER A 210 7.06 20.60 -5.28
CA SER A 210 5.75 20.51 -4.64
C SER A 210 4.96 19.30 -5.11
N LEU A 211 4.10 18.81 -4.23
CA LEU A 211 3.17 17.72 -4.46
C LEU A 211 1.73 18.22 -4.32
N VAL A 212 0.82 17.67 -5.12
CA VAL A 212 -0.61 17.68 -4.88
C VAL A 212 -1.03 16.25 -4.54
N VAL A 213 -1.60 16.04 -3.37
CA VAL A 213 -1.99 14.73 -2.86
C VAL A 213 -3.49 14.68 -2.68
N HIS A 214 -4.15 13.74 -3.36
CA HIS A 214 -5.59 13.51 -3.28
C HIS A 214 -5.88 12.42 -2.25
N THR A 215 -6.59 12.74 -1.18
CA THR A 215 -6.93 11.79 -0.11
C THR A 215 -8.18 10.98 -0.42
N GLU A 216 -9.09 11.57 -1.19
CA GLU A 216 -10.34 10.96 -1.62
C GLU A 216 -10.64 11.33 -3.08
N MET A 217 -11.23 10.39 -3.83
CA MET A 217 -11.63 10.59 -5.22
C MET A 217 -12.92 9.81 -5.53
N ASP A 218 -13.86 10.48 -6.20
CA ASP A 218 -15.04 9.84 -6.78
C ASP A 218 -14.89 9.75 -8.29
N VAL A 219 -14.87 8.52 -8.79
CA VAL A 219 -14.58 8.21 -10.18
C VAL A 219 -15.79 7.55 -10.83
N ARG A 220 -16.14 8.03 -12.03
CA ARG A 220 -17.14 7.41 -12.90
C ARG A 220 -16.47 6.91 -14.17
N ILE A 221 -16.75 5.67 -14.54
CA ILE A 221 -16.41 5.13 -15.86
C ILE A 221 -17.72 4.76 -16.55
N ASP A 222 -18.06 5.50 -17.61
CA ASP A 222 -19.21 5.21 -18.45
C ASP A 222 -18.86 4.24 -19.57
N PHE A 223 -19.76 3.32 -19.86
CA PHE A 223 -19.66 2.35 -20.95
C PHE A 223 -20.45 2.87 -22.15
N VAL A 224 -19.74 3.43 -23.12
CA VAL A 224 -20.34 3.95 -24.35
C VAL A 224 -20.32 2.87 -25.42
N PHE A 225 -21.37 2.77 -26.23
CA PHE A 225 -21.48 1.76 -27.29
C PHE A 225 -21.65 2.44 -28.66
N PRO A 226 -20.57 2.92 -29.29
CA PRO A 226 -20.68 3.67 -30.55
C PRO A 226 -21.32 2.88 -31.70
N ARG A 227 -21.23 1.55 -31.64
CA ARG A 227 -21.81 0.63 -32.63
C ARG A 227 -23.07 -0.10 -32.11
N GLY A 228 -23.65 0.39 -31.01
CA GLY A 228 -24.71 -0.30 -30.29
C GLY A 228 -24.20 -1.44 -29.40
N ARG A 229 -25.10 -1.98 -28.58
CA ARG A 229 -24.79 -3.05 -27.63
C ARG A 229 -24.64 -4.37 -28.37
N ALA A 230 -23.50 -5.05 -28.21
CA ALA A 230 -23.35 -6.40 -28.71
C ALA A 230 -24.16 -7.39 -27.86
N PRO A 231 -24.71 -8.46 -28.47
CA PRO A 231 -25.42 -9.49 -27.71
C PRO A 231 -24.47 -10.18 -26.74
N ARG A 232 -24.97 -10.48 -25.53
CA ARG A 232 -24.24 -11.29 -24.56
C ARG A 232 -24.04 -12.68 -25.12
N GLN A 233 -22.81 -13.18 -25.06
CA GLN A 233 -22.52 -14.56 -25.37
C GLN A 233 -22.59 -15.37 -24.09
N LEU A 234 -23.13 -16.59 -24.18
CA LEU A 234 -23.03 -17.57 -23.10
C LEU A 234 -21.57 -18.04 -23.04
N ALA A 235 -20.76 -17.35 -22.23
CA ALA A 235 -19.42 -17.82 -21.93
C ALA A 235 -19.50 -19.09 -21.07
N ARG A 236 -18.58 -20.02 -21.30
CA ARG A 236 -18.44 -21.17 -20.41
C ARG A 236 -18.04 -20.67 -19.02
N PRO A 237 -18.60 -21.23 -17.94
CA PRO A 237 -18.08 -21.00 -16.59
C PRO A 237 -16.58 -21.25 -16.56
N GLU A 238 -15.85 -20.41 -15.83
CA GLU A 238 -14.40 -20.56 -15.68
C GLU A 238 -14.10 -21.60 -14.59
N SER A 239 -12.90 -22.16 -14.57
CA SER A 239 -12.53 -23.13 -13.54
C SER A 239 -12.63 -22.51 -12.14
N PRO A 240 -13.01 -23.27 -11.10
CA PRO A 240 -13.18 -22.73 -9.74
C PRO A 240 -11.93 -22.03 -9.18
N ALA A 241 -10.73 -22.47 -9.58
CA ALA A 241 -9.48 -21.83 -9.18
C ALA A 241 -9.34 -20.42 -9.78
N PHE A 242 -9.63 -20.27 -11.08
CA PHE A 242 -9.58 -18.98 -11.75
C PHE A 242 -10.75 -18.07 -11.38
N GLU A 243 -11.90 -18.62 -11.02
CA GLU A 243 -13.02 -17.81 -10.52
C GLU A 243 -12.67 -17.03 -9.26
N ARG A 244 -11.89 -17.61 -8.35
CA ARG A 244 -11.36 -16.89 -7.18
C ARG A 244 -10.43 -15.76 -7.60
N VAL A 245 -9.46 -16.05 -8.47
CA VAL A 245 -8.52 -15.03 -8.97
C VAL A 245 -9.26 -13.85 -9.63
N LEU A 246 -10.24 -14.13 -10.49
CA LEU A 246 -11.02 -13.08 -11.13
C LEU A 246 -11.83 -12.25 -10.12
N ARG A 247 -12.44 -12.90 -9.13
CA ARG A 247 -13.17 -12.22 -8.06
C ARG A 247 -12.28 -11.29 -7.23
N ASP A 248 -11.06 -11.72 -6.94
CA ASP A 248 -10.12 -10.95 -6.12
C ASP A 248 -9.41 -9.84 -6.92
N THR A 249 -9.39 -9.94 -8.26
CA THR A 249 -8.63 -9.04 -9.14
C THR A 249 -9.50 -7.97 -9.80
N VAL A 250 -10.74 -8.32 -10.18
CA VAL A 250 -11.63 -7.45 -10.96
C VAL A 250 -12.68 -6.82 -10.04
N LEU A 251 -12.72 -5.49 -9.97
CA LEU A 251 -13.53 -4.77 -8.99
C LEU A 251 -15.04 -5.05 -9.16
N ASN A 252 -15.53 -5.02 -10.40
CA ASN A 252 -16.92 -5.30 -10.76
C ASN A 252 -17.07 -6.72 -11.32
N TYR A 253 -16.39 -7.69 -10.69
CA TYR A 253 -16.36 -9.08 -11.15
C TYR A 253 -17.75 -9.68 -11.33
N ASP A 254 -18.69 -9.42 -10.40
CA ASP A 254 -20.02 -10.03 -10.45
C ASP A 254 -20.79 -9.60 -11.72
N GLN A 255 -20.71 -8.33 -12.13
CA GLN A 255 -21.25 -7.87 -13.42
C GLN A 255 -20.41 -8.38 -14.60
N GLY A 256 -19.09 -8.36 -14.44
CA GLY A 256 -18.13 -8.81 -15.45
C GLY A 256 -18.27 -10.28 -15.82
N ARG A 257 -18.83 -11.12 -14.95
CA ARG A 257 -19.10 -12.53 -15.26
C ARG A 257 -20.04 -12.67 -16.45
N ASP A 258 -21.05 -11.81 -16.54
CA ASP A 258 -22.09 -11.86 -17.57
C ASP A 258 -21.66 -11.17 -18.88
N TRP A 259 -20.45 -10.62 -18.91
CA TRP A 259 -19.84 -9.95 -20.06
C TRP A 259 -18.69 -10.75 -20.67
N ARG A 260 -18.42 -11.95 -20.15
CA ARG A 260 -17.36 -12.82 -20.65
C ARG A 260 -17.59 -13.15 -22.12
N GLN A 261 -16.49 -13.28 -22.83
CA GLN A 261 -16.47 -13.71 -24.22
C GLN A 261 -15.41 -14.77 -24.39
N THR A 262 -15.64 -15.72 -25.30
CA THR A 262 -14.55 -16.52 -25.82
C THR A 262 -13.62 -15.55 -26.53
N GLN A 263 -12.39 -15.40 -26.02
CA GLN A 263 -11.42 -14.49 -26.60
C GLN A 263 -11.36 -14.75 -28.11
N PRO A 264 -11.53 -13.73 -28.97
CA PRO A 264 -11.32 -13.92 -30.39
C PRO A 264 -9.89 -14.46 -30.50
N LEU A 265 -9.73 -15.67 -31.04
CA LEU A 265 -8.40 -16.17 -31.39
C LEU A 265 -7.73 -15.04 -32.17
N MET A 266 -6.58 -14.55 -31.68
CA MET A 266 -5.85 -13.48 -32.36
C MET A 266 -5.78 -13.88 -33.83
N THR A 267 -6.42 -13.10 -34.69
CA THR A 267 -6.42 -13.44 -36.11
C THR A 267 -4.97 -13.37 -36.56
N ALA A 268 -4.54 -14.21 -37.50
CA ALA A 268 -3.16 -14.25 -37.97
C ALA A 268 -2.61 -12.84 -38.35
N ALA A 269 -3.50 -11.95 -38.79
CA ALA A 269 -3.19 -10.53 -39.07
C ALA A 269 -2.81 -9.70 -37.82
N GLN A 270 -3.43 -9.96 -36.66
CA GLN A 270 -3.14 -9.28 -35.40
C GLN A 270 -1.85 -9.79 -34.77
N THR A 271 -1.56 -11.08 -34.93
CA THR A 271 -0.26 -11.68 -34.57
C THR A 271 0.86 -11.07 -35.39
N ALA A 272 0.68 -10.94 -36.71
CA ALA A 272 1.67 -10.33 -37.60
C ALA A 272 1.95 -8.85 -37.26
N ALA A 273 0.91 -8.09 -36.90
CA ALA A 273 1.05 -6.67 -36.51
C ALA A 273 1.80 -6.49 -35.18
N GLN A 274 1.59 -7.39 -34.20
CA GLN A 274 2.35 -7.37 -32.95
C GLN A 274 3.80 -7.82 -33.14
N THR A 275 4.05 -8.84 -33.97
CA THR A 275 5.42 -9.25 -34.31
C THR A 275 6.18 -8.12 -34.99
N ALA A 276 5.55 -7.41 -35.94
CA ALA A 276 6.14 -6.27 -36.62
C ALA A 276 6.42 -5.08 -35.67
N ALA A 277 5.53 -4.81 -34.72
CA ALA A 277 5.74 -3.76 -33.71
C ALA A 277 6.86 -4.12 -32.71
N GLN A 278 7.11 -5.41 -32.47
CA GLN A 278 8.19 -5.90 -31.61
C GLN A 278 9.55 -6.01 -32.31
N THR A 279 9.60 -6.09 -33.64
CA THR A 279 10.86 -6.07 -34.42
C THR A 279 11.32 -4.66 -34.79
N ALA A 280 10.47 -3.65 -34.58
CA ALA A 280 10.77 -2.26 -34.88
C ALA A 280 11.24 -1.43 -33.66
N ALA A 281 11.50 -2.07 -32.52
CA ALA A 281 12.06 -1.49 -31.29
C ALA A 281 13.41 -2.17 -30.97
#